data_AF-A0A1F6Z3D1-F1
#
_entry.id   AF-A0A1F6Z3D1-F1
#
_cell.length_a   1.000
_cell.length_b   1.000
_cell.length_c   1.000
_cell.angle_alpha   90.00
_cell.angle_beta   90.00
_cell.angle_gamma   90.00
#
_symmetry.space_group_name_H-M   'P 1'
#
loop_
_entity.id
_entity.type
_entity.pdbx_description
1 polymer ?
#
loop_
_entity_poly.entity_id
_entity_poly.type
_entity_poly.pdbx_seq_one_letter_code
_entity_poly.pdbx_strand_id
1 'polypeptide(L)'
;MREGNITMKFIRRNWTKFSRLGKKRKKKQVWRRAKGRHSKIREKRKGYPIKVMVGFRQEKESRGLIENKKPVRIMNVKELEKIGKNEIAIIGKIGKKKRIEIAKKAKEKNITILNININKILKKAEKMEKKPISEQVQEKKK
;
A
#
# COMPACT_ATOMS: atom_id res chain seq x y z
N MET A 1 -12.56 -22.88 12.15
CA MET A 1 -11.10 -22.61 12.01
C MET A 1 -10.94 -21.14 11.60
N ARG A 2 -10.00 -20.38 12.19
CA ARG A 2 -9.87 -18.94 11.88
C ARG A 2 -9.15 -18.76 10.54
N GLU A 3 -9.89 -18.75 9.44
CA GLU A 3 -9.44 -18.50 8.07
C GLU A 3 -9.08 -17.02 7.84
N GLY A 4 -8.11 -16.55 8.60
CA GLY A 4 -7.52 -15.25 8.40
C GLY A 4 -6.08 -15.33 8.85
N ASN A 5 -5.14 -15.00 7.96
CA ASN A 5 -3.74 -14.88 8.31
C ASN A 5 -3.58 -13.82 9.41
N ILE A 6 -3.56 -14.24 10.68
CA ILE A 6 -3.25 -13.39 11.82
C ILE A 6 -1.79 -12.98 11.67
N THR A 7 -1.58 -11.78 11.12
CA THR A 7 -0.23 -11.24 10.95
C THR A 7 0.32 -10.86 12.32
N MET A 8 1.34 -11.61 12.75
CA MET A 8 2.05 -11.29 13.99
C MET A 8 2.74 -9.92 13.86
N LYS A 9 2.36 -8.98 14.73
CA LYS A 9 2.95 -7.63 14.73
C LYS A 9 4.19 -7.60 15.62
N PHE A 10 5.34 -7.34 15.01
CA PHE A 10 6.60 -7.15 15.73
C PHE A 10 6.77 -5.69 16.15
N ILE A 11 6.46 -5.37 17.40
CA ILE A 11 6.61 -4.02 17.97
C ILE A 11 7.49 -4.08 19.24
N ARG A 12 8.26 -3.04 19.51
CA ARG A 12 9.06 -2.91 20.73
C ARG A 12 8.20 -3.03 22.00
N ARG A 13 8.75 -3.61 23.08
CA ARG A 13 8.13 -3.57 24.43
C ARG A 13 7.78 -2.14 24.86
N ASN A 14 6.69 -2.00 25.63
CA ASN A 14 6.21 -0.75 26.22
C ASN A 14 5.77 0.31 25.19
N TRP A 15 5.58 -0.06 23.92
CA TRP A 15 5.06 0.86 22.90
C TRP A 15 3.69 1.44 23.28
N THR A 16 2.86 0.66 23.97
CA THR A 16 1.54 1.08 24.49
C THR A 16 1.63 2.07 25.64
N LYS A 17 2.73 2.06 26.40
CA LYS A 17 2.91 2.91 27.59
C LYS A 17 3.38 4.31 27.22
N PHE A 18 4.33 4.41 26.29
CA PHE A 18 5.00 5.67 25.98
C PHE A 18 4.66 6.21 24.58
N SER A 19 4.29 7.49 24.48
CA SER A 19 4.04 8.19 23.21
C SER A 19 5.28 8.19 22.30
N ARG A 20 6.48 8.37 22.89
CA ARG A 20 7.76 8.27 22.18
C ARG A 20 7.98 6.91 21.51
N LEU A 21 7.39 5.84 22.06
CA LEU A 21 7.52 4.48 21.55
C LEU A 21 6.35 4.02 20.67
N GLY A 22 5.32 4.86 20.46
CA GLY A 22 4.22 4.55 19.54
C GLY A 22 2.82 4.57 20.15
N LYS A 23 2.64 4.92 21.43
CA LYS A 23 1.29 5.11 22.01
C LYS A 23 0.56 6.20 21.22
N LYS A 24 -0.58 5.84 20.61
CA LYS A 24 -1.37 6.69 19.69
C LYS A 24 -0.61 7.20 18.45
N ARG A 25 0.66 6.81 18.24
CA ARG A 25 1.51 7.27 17.12
C ARG A 25 1.94 6.07 16.28
N LYS A 26 1.09 5.64 15.34
CA LYS A 26 1.33 4.45 14.48
C LYS A 26 2.69 4.48 13.78
N LYS A 27 3.10 5.63 13.24
CA LYS A 27 4.41 5.82 12.58
C LYS A 27 5.62 5.50 13.47
N LYS A 28 5.48 5.59 14.80
CA LYS A 28 6.55 5.31 15.77
C LYS A 28 6.53 3.87 16.31
N GLN A 29 5.53 3.07 15.95
CA GLN A 29 5.45 1.65 16.33
C GLN A 29 6.44 0.85 15.47
N VAL A 30 7.68 0.80 15.92
CA VAL A 30 8.79 0.16 15.19
C VAL A 30 9.36 -0.97 16.04
N TRP A 31 9.79 -2.04 15.37
CA TRP A 31 10.57 -3.10 15.99
C TRP A 31 11.96 -2.59 16.39
N ARG A 32 12.40 -2.94 17.60
CA ARG A 32 13.80 -2.77 18.03
C ARG A 32 14.22 -4.00 18.81
N ARG A 33 15.39 -4.56 18.48
CA ARG A 33 15.95 -5.73 19.16
C ARG A 33 16.09 -5.43 20.66
N ALA A 34 15.59 -6.34 21.50
CA ALA A 34 15.77 -6.25 22.94
C ALA A 34 17.23 -6.54 23.31
N LYS A 35 17.92 -5.55 23.91
CA LYS A 35 19.36 -5.64 24.27
C LYS A 35 19.62 -5.89 25.76
N GLY A 36 18.75 -5.42 26.65
CA GLY A 36 19.01 -5.44 28.10
C GLY A 36 19.16 -6.84 28.70
N ARG A 37 20.01 -6.96 29.73
CA ARG A 37 20.31 -8.21 30.46
C ARG A 37 19.04 -8.89 30.97
N HIS A 38 18.19 -8.17 31.70
CA HIS A 38 16.95 -8.71 32.29
C HIS A 38 15.74 -8.70 31.33
N SER A 39 15.95 -8.52 30.03
CA SER A 39 14.84 -8.40 29.09
C SER A 39 14.18 -9.75 28.81
N LYS A 40 12.95 -9.93 29.31
CA LYS A 40 12.19 -11.18 29.11
C LYS A 40 11.87 -11.57 27.65
N ILE A 41 11.84 -10.60 26.71
CA ILE A 41 11.72 -10.83 25.27
C ILE A 41 13.03 -11.38 24.70
N ARG A 42 14.19 -10.96 25.25
CA ARG A 42 15.51 -11.50 24.86
C ARG A 42 15.61 -12.97 25.29
N GLU A 43 15.15 -13.27 26.50
CA GLU A 43 15.06 -14.62 27.09
C GLU A 43 13.89 -15.46 26.54
N LYS A 44 13.02 -14.91 25.68
CA LYS A 44 11.84 -15.60 25.10
C LYS A 44 10.87 -16.20 26.15
N ARG A 45 10.67 -15.54 27.30
CA ARG A 45 9.74 -16.05 28.33
C ARG A 45 8.27 -15.99 27.86
N LYS A 46 7.47 -16.98 28.29
CA LYS A 46 6.01 -17.02 28.09
C LYS A 46 5.34 -15.75 28.62
N GLY A 47 4.29 -15.29 27.95
CA GLY A 47 3.54 -14.06 28.30
C GLY A 47 4.15 -12.76 27.76
N TYR A 48 5.34 -12.79 27.16
CA TYR A 48 5.92 -11.65 26.46
C TYR A 48 5.82 -11.80 24.93
N PRO A 49 5.84 -10.68 24.18
CA PRO A 49 5.84 -10.72 22.72
C PRO A 49 7.01 -11.54 22.16
N ILE A 50 6.74 -12.27 21.07
CA ILE A 50 7.73 -13.11 20.43
C ILE A 50 8.82 -12.24 19.76
N LYS A 51 10.07 -12.70 19.87
CA LYS A 51 11.23 -12.08 19.20
C LYS A 51 11.21 -12.45 17.72
N VAL A 52 11.49 -11.48 16.84
CA VAL A 52 11.70 -11.73 15.40
C VAL A 52 12.79 -12.80 15.20
N MET A 53 12.48 -13.82 14.41
CA MET A 53 13.33 -14.96 14.05
C MET A 53 13.15 -15.27 12.56
N VAL A 54 14.14 -15.95 11.95
CA VAL A 54 14.13 -16.31 10.53
C VAL A 54 12.95 -17.22 10.17
N GLY A 55 12.50 -18.05 11.12
CA GLY A 55 11.36 -18.97 10.92
C GLY A 55 10.00 -18.30 10.70
N PHE A 56 9.86 -16.98 10.93
CA PHE A 56 8.63 -16.25 10.58
C PHE A 56 8.59 -15.80 9.13
N ARG A 57 9.58 -16.18 8.33
CA ARG A 57 9.61 -15.88 6.90
C ARG A 57 8.46 -16.63 6.20
N GLN A 58 7.69 -15.91 5.38
CA GLN A 58 6.69 -16.51 4.49
C GLN A 58 7.34 -17.39 3.42
N GLU A 59 6.59 -18.34 2.88
CA GLU A 59 7.02 -19.21 1.78
C GLU A 59 7.55 -18.40 0.60
N LYS A 60 8.49 -18.98 -0.15
CA LYS A 60 9.17 -18.26 -1.24
C LYS A 60 8.20 -17.81 -2.32
N GLU A 61 7.17 -18.61 -2.60
CA GLU A 61 6.20 -18.39 -3.66
C GLU A 61 5.16 -17.33 -3.29
N SER A 62 4.61 -17.39 -2.08
CA SER A 62 3.57 -16.47 -1.62
C SER A 62 4.10 -15.11 -1.17
N ARG A 63 5.39 -15.00 -0.83
CA ARG A 63 5.98 -13.77 -0.30
C ARG A 63 6.03 -12.65 -1.33
N GLY A 64 5.44 -11.51 -0.97
CA GLY A 64 5.48 -10.28 -1.77
C GLY A 64 4.43 -10.21 -2.87
N LEU A 65 3.54 -11.21 -2.95
CA LEU A 65 2.37 -11.19 -3.81
C LEU A 65 1.22 -10.44 -3.13
N ILE A 66 0.41 -9.77 -3.94
CA ILE A 66 -0.87 -9.19 -3.53
C ILE A 66 -1.94 -9.88 -4.35
N GLU A 67 -2.95 -10.48 -3.72
CA GLU A 67 -4.01 -11.22 -4.43
C GLU A 67 -3.44 -12.23 -5.45
N ASN A 68 -2.37 -12.96 -5.05
CA ASN A 68 -1.62 -13.91 -5.89
C ASN A 68 -0.93 -13.33 -7.13
N LYS A 69 -0.83 -12.01 -7.25
CA LYS A 69 -0.18 -11.32 -8.37
C LYS A 69 1.02 -10.51 -7.90
N LYS A 70 1.98 -10.32 -8.81
CA LYS A 70 3.19 -9.53 -8.53
C LYS A 70 2.89 -8.03 -8.63
N PRO A 71 3.12 -7.23 -7.59
CA PRO A 71 2.90 -5.80 -7.65
C PRO A 71 4.02 -5.09 -8.43
N VAL A 72 3.65 -4.34 -9.47
CA VAL A 72 4.55 -3.54 -10.29
C VAL A 72 4.22 -2.06 -10.13
N ARG A 73 5.23 -1.25 -9.79
CA ARG A 73 5.05 0.20 -9.65
C ARG A 73 5.16 0.88 -11.01
N ILE A 74 4.17 1.69 -11.36
CA ILE A 74 4.06 2.37 -12.66
C ILE A 74 4.05 3.89 -12.49
N MET A 75 4.77 4.58 -13.38
CA MET A 75 4.81 6.05 -13.49
C MET A 75 4.43 6.58 -14.87
N ASN A 76 4.43 5.73 -15.90
CA ASN A 76 4.11 6.14 -17.27
C ASN A 76 3.20 5.11 -17.96
N VAL A 77 2.75 5.47 -19.17
CA VAL A 77 1.86 4.62 -19.97
C VAL A 77 2.60 3.45 -20.60
N LYS A 78 3.87 3.63 -21.00
CA LYS A 78 4.69 2.57 -21.60
C LYS A 78 4.93 1.40 -20.64
N GLU A 79 5.09 1.69 -19.35
CA GLU A 79 5.21 0.70 -18.29
C GLU A 79 3.92 -0.10 -18.09
N LEU A 80 2.75 0.52 -18.30
CA LEU A 80 1.47 -0.20 -18.28
C LEU A 80 1.37 -1.20 -19.43
N GLU A 81 1.98 -0.90 -20.58
CA GLU A 81 1.94 -1.78 -21.75
C GLU A 81 2.81 -3.02 -21.58
N LYS A 82 3.85 -2.95 -20.74
CA LYS A 82 4.76 -4.06 -20.43
C LYS A 82 4.21 -5.04 -19.39
N ILE A 83 3.07 -4.73 -18.78
CA ILE A 83 2.52 -5.52 -17.68
C ILE A 83 1.81 -6.77 -18.19
N GLY A 84 2.14 -7.90 -17.57
CA GLY A 84 1.53 -9.19 -17.87
C GLY A 84 0.20 -9.43 -17.15
N LYS A 85 -0.49 -10.52 -17.50
CA LYS A 85 -1.79 -10.90 -16.90
C LYS A 85 -1.72 -11.24 -15.40
N ASN A 86 -0.55 -11.69 -14.91
CA ASN A 86 -0.30 -12.07 -13.52
C ASN A 86 0.29 -10.95 -12.64
N GLU A 87 0.22 -9.71 -13.10
CA GLU A 87 0.78 -8.55 -12.41
C GLU A 87 -0.32 -7.57 -12.01
N ILE A 88 -0.11 -6.89 -10.88
CA ILE A 88 -0.98 -5.80 -10.41
C ILE A 88 -0.25 -4.49 -10.54
N ALA A 89 -0.92 -3.51 -11.12
CA ALA A 89 -0.42 -2.17 -11.29
C ALA A 89 -0.57 -1.33 -10.01
N ILE A 90 0.54 -0.76 -9.52
CA ILE A 90 0.57 0.24 -8.45
C ILE A 90 1.01 1.57 -9.04
N ILE A 91 0.07 2.51 -9.17
CA ILE A 91 0.37 3.84 -9.68
C ILE A 91 1.14 4.65 -8.64
N GLY A 92 2.27 5.21 -9.06
CA GLY A 92 3.08 6.15 -8.28
C GLY A 92 2.49 7.56 -8.18
N LYS A 93 3.33 8.55 -7.81
CA LYS A 93 2.91 9.95 -7.76
C LYS A 93 2.91 10.54 -9.17
N ILE A 94 1.74 10.67 -9.78
CA ILE A 94 1.55 11.17 -11.15
C ILE A 94 0.49 12.28 -11.16
N GLY A 95 0.65 13.25 -12.08
CA GLY A 95 -0.34 14.31 -12.33
C GLY A 95 -1.67 13.80 -12.90
N LYS A 96 -2.71 14.64 -12.84
CA LYS A 96 -4.10 14.28 -13.21
C LYS A 96 -4.24 13.80 -14.66
N LYS A 97 -3.60 14.49 -15.62
CA LYS A 97 -3.67 14.16 -17.06
C LYS A 97 -3.24 12.71 -17.35
N LYS A 98 -2.01 12.35 -16.96
CA LYS A 98 -1.47 11.00 -17.11
C LYS A 98 -2.26 9.93 -16.35
N ARG A 99 -2.85 10.28 -15.19
CA ARG A 99 -3.72 9.34 -14.46
C ARG A 99 -4.98 8.98 -15.22
N ILE A 100 -5.58 9.93 -15.96
CA ILE A 100 -6.75 9.66 -16.82
C ILE A 100 -6.34 8.76 -17.99
N GLU A 101 -5.22 9.06 -18.63
CA GLU A 101 -4.70 8.28 -19.75
C GLU A 101 -4.39 6.82 -19.35
N ILE A 102 -3.72 6.62 -18.21
CA ILE A 102 -3.46 5.29 -17.65
C ILE A 102 -4.77 4.57 -17.30
N ALA A 103 -5.77 5.28 -16.78
CA ALA A 103 -7.07 4.69 -16.46
C ALA A 103 -7.84 4.23 -17.71
N LYS A 104 -7.79 4.99 -18.81
CA LYS A 104 -8.39 4.60 -20.10
C LYS A 104 -7.74 3.33 -20.64
N LYS A 105 -6.41 3.33 -20.79
CA LYS A 105 -5.65 2.16 -21.28
C LYS A 105 -5.75 0.94 -20.36
N ALA A 106 -5.82 1.13 -19.05
CA ALA A 106 -5.98 0.01 -18.12
C ALA A 106 -7.35 -0.66 -18.26
N LYS A 107 -8.40 0.12 -18.57
CA LYS A 107 -9.74 -0.42 -18.86
C LYS A 107 -9.75 -1.19 -20.18
N GLU A 108 -9.11 -0.66 -21.22
CA GLU A 108 -8.97 -1.34 -22.51
C GLU A 108 -8.23 -2.67 -22.38
N LYS A 109 -7.14 -2.71 -21.61
CA LYS A 109 -6.32 -3.91 -21.40
C LYS A 109 -6.78 -4.81 -20.24
N ASN A 110 -7.88 -4.47 -19.55
CA ASN A 110 -8.38 -5.17 -18.36
C ASN A 110 -7.32 -5.41 -17.26
N ILE A 111 -6.43 -4.44 -17.03
CA ILE A 111 -5.38 -4.53 -16.01
C ILE A 111 -5.92 -4.07 -14.65
N THR A 112 -5.70 -4.88 -13.62
CA THR A 112 -6.10 -4.54 -12.24
C THR A 112 -5.14 -3.52 -11.63
N ILE A 113 -5.67 -2.39 -11.16
CA ILE A 113 -4.93 -1.34 -10.45
C ILE A 113 -5.37 -1.29 -8.99
N LEU A 114 -4.44 -1.36 -8.05
CA LEU A 114 -4.77 -1.46 -6.62
C LEU A 114 -5.05 -0.11 -5.95
N ASN A 115 -4.21 0.91 -6.22
CA ASN A 115 -4.26 2.18 -5.49
C ASN A 115 -5.41 3.11 -5.94
N ILE A 116 -6.09 2.79 -7.04
CA ILE A 116 -6.97 3.72 -7.74
C ILE A 116 -8.21 3.01 -8.28
N ASN A 117 -9.37 3.61 -8.05
CA ASN A 117 -10.61 3.20 -8.72
C ASN A 117 -10.73 3.85 -10.10
N ILE A 118 -10.67 3.02 -11.15
CA ILE A 118 -10.67 3.42 -12.57
C ILE A 118 -11.99 4.13 -12.93
N ASN A 119 -13.13 3.56 -12.55
CA ASN A 119 -14.47 4.09 -12.88
C ASN A 119 -14.67 5.50 -12.31
N LYS A 120 -14.17 5.74 -11.09
CA LYS A 120 -14.25 7.06 -10.45
C LYS A 120 -13.41 8.12 -11.18
N ILE A 121 -12.28 7.74 -11.78
CA ILE A 121 -11.44 8.66 -12.56
C ILE A 121 -12.11 8.99 -13.89
N LEU A 122 -12.62 8.00 -14.61
CA LEU A 122 -13.26 8.21 -15.92
C LEU A 122 -14.51 9.09 -15.77
N LYS A 123 -15.38 8.80 -14.79
CA LYS A 123 -16.57 9.63 -14.50
C LYS A 123 -16.22 11.08 -14.14
N LYS A 124 -15.06 11.31 -13.51
CA LYS A 124 -14.58 12.68 -13.23
C LYS A 124 -14.07 13.38 -14.49
N ALA A 125 -13.40 12.65 -15.38
CA ALA A 125 -12.93 13.19 -16.65
C ALA A 125 -14.13 13.61 -17.54
N GLU A 126 -15.13 12.75 -17.68
CA GLU A 126 -16.36 13.05 -18.44
C GLU A 126 -17.12 14.26 -17.87
N LYS A 127 -17.18 14.40 -16.53
CA LYS A 127 -17.77 15.59 -15.90
C LYS A 127 -16.98 16.87 -16.15
N MET A 128 -15.66 16.79 -16.29
CA MET A 128 -14.83 17.96 -16.63
C MET A 128 -15.02 18.39 -18.09
N GLU A 129 -15.20 17.42 -19.00
CA GLU A 129 -15.46 17.69 -20.42
C GLU A 129 -16.86 18.28 -20.67
N LYS A 130 -17.87 17.89 -19.87
CA LYS A 130 -19.25 18.38 -19.98
C LYS A 130 -19.52 19.77 -19.36
N LYS A 131 -18.56 20.38 -18.65
CA LYS A 131 -18.72 21.74 -18.10
C LYS A 131 -18.63 22.76 -19.24
N PRO A 132 -19.59 23.71 -19.37
CA PRO A 132 -19.54 24.73 -20.42
C PRO A 132 -18.28 25.60 -20.30
N ILE A 133 -17.75 26.01 -21.45
CA ILE A 133 -16.46 26.73 -21.59
C ILE A 133 -16.41 28.02 -20.76
N SER A 134 -17.56 28.68 -20.55
CA SER A 134 -17.71 29.93 -19.78
C SER A 134 -17.35 29.79 -18.30
N GLU A 135 -17.72 28.69 -17.64
CA GLU A 135 -17.38 28.44 -16.23
C GLU A 135 -15.92 28.03 -16.03
N GLN A 136 -15.28 27.43 -17.05
CA GLN A 136 -13.89 26.99 -16.99
C GLN A 136 -12.88 28.16 -17.00
N VAL A 137 -13.27 29.31 -17.56
CA VAL A 137 -12.44 30.52 -17.64
C VAL A 137 -12.50 31.33 -16.34
N GLN A 138 -13.66 31.37 -15.68
CA GLN A 138 -13.83 32.08 -14.40
C GLN A 138 -13.09 31.40 -13.24
N GLU A 139 -13.01 30.07 -13.22
CA GLU A 139 -12.34 29.28 -12.16
C GLU A 139 -10.79 29.30 -12.25
N LYS A 140 -10.22 29.75 -13.39
CA LYS A 140 -8.76 29.90 -13.60
C LYS A 140 -8.23 31.32 -13.33
N LYS A 141 -9.10 32.32 -13.22
CA LYS A 141 -8.76 33.74 -13.01
C LYS A 141 -8.73 34.15 -11.53
N LYS A 142 -8.96 33.22 -10.61
CA LYS A 142 -8.94 33.41 -9.15
C LYS A 142 -7.87 32.51 -8.53
#